data_AF-A0A2H1X047-F1
#
_entry.id   AF-A0A2H1X047-F1
#
_cell.length_a   1.000
_cell.length_b   1.000
_cell.length_c   1.000
_cell.angle_alpha   90.00
_cell.angle_beta   90.00
_cell.angle_gamma   90.00
#
_symmetry.space_group_name_H-M   'P 1'
#
loop_
_entity.id
_entity.type
_entity.pdbx_description
1 polymer ?
#
loop_
_entity_poly.entity_id
_entity_poly.type
_entity_poly.pdbx_seq_one_letter_code
_entity_poly.pdbx_strand_id
1 'polypeptide(L)'
;SEWKYPPFDAYMDENGDIYARGAQDTKDIAIQYLEAIKRLKNDNVTLPRTLHITIMTDEESGSAQGMKVFVNTTEFKTLNVGFALDEGQTTPGDTILASFVDKRAW
;
A
#
# COMPACT_ATOMS: atom_id res chain seq x y z
N SER A 1 -14.30 -5.85 23.18
CA SER A 1 -13.11 -5.58 22.36
C SER A 1 -11.98 -6.41 22.93
N GLU A 2 -11.33 -7.26 22.13
CA GLU A 2 -10.16 -8.06 22.54
C GLU A 2 -8.82 -7.32 22.33
N TRP A 3 -8.88 -6.03 22.01
CA TRP A 3 -7.68 -5.21 21.81
C TRP A 3 -7.05 -4.77 23.13
N LYS A 4 -5.72 -4.84 23.23
CA LYS A 4 -4.93 -4.29 24.35
C LYS A 4 -5.05 -2.76 24.47
N TYR A 5 -5.11 -2.07 23.33
CA TYR A 5 -5.27 -0.61 23.23
C TYR A 5 -6.37 -0.27 22.19
N PRO A 6 -7.00 0.91 22.24
CA PRO A 6 -8.03 1.26 21.26
C PRO A 6 -7.52 1.17 19.81
N PRO A 7 -8.20 0.41 18.92
CA PRO A 7 -7.66 0.07 17.60
C PRO A 7 -7.51 1.25 16.63
N PHE A 8 -8.08 2.41 16.91
CA PHE A 8 -8.06 3.56 16.01
C PHE A 8 -7.30 4.77 16.58
N ASP A 9 -6.60 4.59 17.70
CA ASP A 9 -5.84 5.66 18.36
C ASP A 9 -4.36 5.70 17.95
N ALA A 10 -3.87 4.65 17.27
CA ALA A 10 -2.45 4.49 16.92
C ALA A 10 -1.51 4.64 18.12
N TYR A 11 -1.87 4.01 19.24
CA TYR A 11 -1.07 4.03 20.46
C TYR A 11 0.29 3.35 20.24
N MET A 12 1.37 4.05 20.60
CA MET A 12 2.72 3.51 20.62
C MET A 12 3.10 3.19 22.07
N ASP A 13 3.53 1.96 22.33
CA ASP A 13 3.97 1.57 23.67
C ASP A 13 5.43 1.92 23.95
N GLU A 14 5.89 1.59 25.16
CA GLU A 14 7.26 1.86 25.63
C GLU A 14 8.37 1.11 24.86
N ASN A 15 8.03 0.05 24.13
CA ASN A 15 8.96 -0.66 23.25
C ASN A 15 9.00 -0.05 21.84
N GLY A 16 8.12 0.91 21.55
CA GLY A 16 7.98 1.54 20.23
C GLY A 16 7.00 0.83 19.30
N ASP A 17 6.29 -0.19 19.79
CA ASP A 17 5.30 -0.93 18.99
C ASP A 17 4.03 -0.10 18.82
N ILE A 18 3.57 0.08 17.58
CA ILE A 18 2.35 0.83 17.26
C ILE A 18 1.17 -0.15 17.13
N TYR A 19 0.13 0.05 17.94
CA TYR A 19 -1.08 -0.76 17.93
C TYR A 19 -2.21 0.00 17.23
N ALA A 20 -2.58 -0.46 16.04
CA ALA A 20 -3.72 0.06 15.31
C ALA A 20 -4.33 -0.99 14.36
N ARG A 21 -5.63 -0.88 14.11
CA ARG A 21 -6.28 -1.51 12.97
C ARG A 21 -5.73 -0.89 11.69
N GLY A 22 -5.04 -1.74 10.94
CA GLY A 22 -4.35 -1.41 9.70
C GLY A 22 -2.92 -0.92 9.86
N ALA A 23 -2.29 -1.15 11.01
CA ALA A 23 -0.85 -0.92 11.20
C ALA A 23 0.03 -1.84 10.33
N GLN A 24 -0.51 -3.00 9.90
CA GLN A 24 0.16 -3.93 8.97
C GLN A 24 -0.58 -4.07 7.63
N ASP A 25 -1.86 -3.70 7.60
CA ASP A 25 -2.80 -3.98 6.50
C ASP A 25 -3.71 -2.75 6.25
N THR A 26 -3.38 -1.87 5.32
CA THR A 26 -2.09 -1.73 4.60
C THR A 26 -1.55 -0.31 4.76
N LYS A 27 -2.00 0.40 5.82
CA LYS A 27 -1.76 1.84 5.95
C LYS A 27 -0.29 2.18 6.11
N ASP A 28 0.50 1.28 6.66
CA ASP A 28 1.95 1.39 6.74
C ASP A 28 2.59 1.50 5.36
N ILE A 29 2.21 0.65 4.40
CA ILE A 29 2.72 0.68 3.03
C ILE A 29 2.34 2.01 2.34
N ALA A 30 1.10 2.47 2.52
CA ALA A 30 0.65 3.75 1.96
C ALA A 30 1.51 4.93 2.46
N ILE A 31 1.81 4.97 3.76
CA ILE A 31 2.68 6.01 4.34
C ILE A 31 4.13 5.86 3.88
N GLN A 32 4.65 4.62 3.77
CA GLN A 32 6.00 4.36 3.25
C GLN A 32 6.16 4.90 1.82
N TYR A 33 5.18 4.67 0.93
CA TYR A 33 5.20 5.22 -0.43
C TYR A 33 5.20 6.75 -0.45
N LEU A 34 4.33 7.38 0.36
CA LEU A 34 4.24 8.84 0.43
C LEU A 34 5.55 9.47 0.93
N GLU A 35 6.13 8.94 2.01
CA GLU A 35 7.38 9.45 2.56
C GLU A 35 8.59 9.17 1.64
N ALA A 36 8.63 8.03 0.94
CA ALA A 36 9.66 7.76 -0.06
C ALA A 36 9.61 8.76 -1.22
N ILE A 37 8.42 9.02 -1.78
CA ILE A 37 8.25 10.01 -2.86
C ILE A 37 8.59 11.42 -2.37
N LYS A 38 8.20 11.79 -1.16
CA LYS A 38 8.54 13.08 -0.55
C LYS A 38 10.05 13.27 -0.45
N ARG A 39 10.80 12.25 -0.03
CA ARG A 39 12.28 12.29 -0.01
C ARG A 39 12.87 12.46 -1.40
N LEU A 40 12.42 11.67 -2.39
CA LEU A 40 12.86 11.80 -3.78
C LEU A 40 12.64 13.22 -4.33
N LYS A 41 11.48 13.83 -4.02
CA LYS A 41 11.18 15.21 -4.41
C LYS A 41 12.10 16.22 -3.71
N ASN A 42 12.31 16.08 -2.41
CA ASN A 42 13.19 16.96 -1.65
C ASN A 42 14.65 16.89 -2.13
N ASP A 43 15.08 15.71 -2.57
CA ASP A 43 16.42 15.45 -3.10
C ASP A 43 16.54 15.80 -4.60
N ASN A 44 15.50 16.39 -5.22
CA ASN A 44 15.43 16.73 -6.64
C ASN A 44 15.73 15.57 -7.60
N VAL A 45 15.34 14.35 -7.23
CA VAL A 45 15.52 13.17 -8.07
C VAL A 45 14.48 13.17 -9.18
N THR A 46 14.94 13.13 -10.44
CA THR A 46 14.08 12.98 -11.61
C THR A 46 14.05 11.52 -12.05
N LEU A 47 12.87 10.91 -12.03
CA LEU A 47 12.69 9.51 -12.45
C LEU A 47 12.41 9.44 -13.96
N PRO A 48 12.88 8.37 -14.65
CA PRO A 48 12.61 8.18 -16.08
C PRO A 48 11.16 7.77 -16.38
N ARG A 49 10.37 7.45 -15.35
CA ARG A 49 8.96 7.05 -15.46
C ARG A 49 8.13 7.80 -14.43
N THR A 50 6.87 8.05 -14.77
CA THR A 50 5.89 8.60 -13.83
C THR A 50 5.56 7.56 -12.75
N LEU A 51 5.55 8.00 -11.48
CA LEU A 51 4.99 7.23 -10.37
C LEU A 51 3.58 7.73 -10.07
N HIS A 52 2.62 6.81 -10.03
CA HIS A 52 1.26 7.06 -9.56
C HIS A 52 1.06 6.33 -8.24
N ILE A 53 0.54 7.03 -7.22
CA ILE A 53 0.01 6.39 -6.01
C ILE A 53 -1.51 6.38 -6.15
N THR A 54 -2.10 5.20 -6.07
CA THR A 54 -3.56 5.00 -6.08
C THR A 54 -3.99 4.50 -4.70
N ILE A 55 -4.81 5.29 -3.99
CA ILE A 55 -5.35 4.93 -2.68
C ILE A 55 -6.83 4.62 -2.86
N MET A 56 -7.23 3.38 -2.61
CA MET A 56 -8.57 2.88 -2.87
C MET A 56 -9.24 2.39 -1.58
N THR A 57 -10.57 2.36 -1.60
CA THR A 57 -11.40 1.70 -0.58
C THR A 57 -11.85 0.32 -1.07
N ASP A 58 -12.62 -0.39 -0.26
CA ASP A 58 -13.39 -1.59 -0.63
C ASP A 58 -12.56 -2.88 -0.82
N GLU A 59 -11.23 -2.83 -0.72
CA GLU A 59 -10.34 -4.01 -0.81
C GLU A 59 -10.78 -5.13 0.15
N GLU A 60 -10.91 -4.79 1.42
CA GLU A 60 -11.32 -5.67 2.54
C GLU A 60 -12.70 -6.31 2.37
N SER A 61 -13.50 -5.83 1.41
CA SER A 61 -14.82 -6.37 1.04
C SER A 61 -14.83 -7.03 -0.35
N GLY A 62 -13.65 -7.23 -0.95
CA GLY A 62 -13.45 -7.90 -2.22
C GLY A 62 -13.42 -6.97 -3.44
N SER A 63 -13.26 -5.66 -3.26
CA SER A 63 -13.05 -4.65 -4.33
C SER A 63 -14.17 -4.54 -5.38
N ALA A 64 -15.40 -4.97 -5.08
CA ALA A 64 -16.52 -4.92 -6.02
C ALA A 64 -16.89 -3.51 -6.48
N GLN A 65 -16.65 -2.50 -5.65
CA GLN A 65 -16.84 -1.07 -5.92
C GLN A 65 -15.52 -0.28 -5.97
N GLY A 66 -14.41 -0.92 -5.62
CA GLY A 66 -13.05 -0.35 -5.67
C GLY A 66 -12.28 -0.70 -6.93
N MET A 67 -11.13 -1.35 -6.76
CA MET A 67 -10.16 -1.58 -7.84
C MET A 67 -10.74 -2.35 -9.03
N LYS A 68 -11.66 -3.31 -8.83
CA LYS A 68 -12.25 -4.10 -9.94
C LYS A 68 -13.02 -3.23 -10.94
N VAL A 69 -13.65 -2.15 -10.47
CA VAL A 69 -14.34 -1.20 -11.35
C VAL A 69 -13.34 -0.21 -11.93
N PHE A 70 -12.42 0.31 -11.10
CA PHE A 70 -11.48 1.35 -11.51
C PHE A 70 -10.59 0.93 -12.69
N VAL A 71 -10.10 -0.30 -12.73
CA VAL A 71 -9.24 -0.79 -13.83
C VAL A 71 -9.90 -0.76 -15.22
N ASN A 72 -11.24 -0.69 -15.28
CA ASN A 72 -12.00 -0.64 -16.53
C ASN A 72 -12.29 0.79 -17.01
N THR A 73 -11.94 1.81 -16.22
CA THR A 73 -12.22 3.23 -16.51
C THR A 73 -11.26 3.82 -17.54
N THR A 74 -11.60 4.98 -18.09
CA THR A 74 -10.69 5.72 -18.98
C THR A 74 -9.54 6.32 -18.17
N GLU A 75 -9.83 6.73 -16.94
CA GLU A 75 -8.91 7.31 -15.97
C GLU A 75 -7.78 6.34 -15.62
N PHE A 76 -8.07 5.06 -15.43
CA PHE A 76 -7.01 4.06 -15.21
C PHE A 76 -6.17 3.85 -16.49
N LYS A 77 -6.80 3.81 -17.66
CA LYS A 77 -6.09 3.64 -18.95
C LYS A 77 -5.13 4.79 -19.23
N THR A 78 -5.47 6.03 -18.85
CA THR A 78 -4.59 7.19 -19.07
C THR A 78 -3.35 7.20 -18.16
N LEU A 79 -3.34 6.43 -17.06
CA LEU A 79 -2.15 6.25 -16.23
C LEU A 79 -1.02 5.51 -16.95
N ASN A 80 -1.33 4.75 -18.01
CA ASN A 80 -0.35 3.99 -18.80
C ASN A 80 0.56 3.10 -17.91
N VAL A 81 -0.07 2.33 -17.01
CA VAL A 81 0.61 1.52 -16.00
C VAL A 81 1.37 0.36 -16.65
N GLY A 82 2.69 0.32 -16.46
CA GLY A 82 3.55 -0.80 -16.90
C GLY A 82 3.88 -1.82 -15.81
N PHE A 83 3.76 -1.42 -14.54
CA PHE A 83 4.07 -2.26 -13.38
C PHE A 83 3.36 -1.69 -12.14
N ALA A 84 2.96 -2.55 -11.20
CA ALA A 84 2.31 -2.16 -9.97
C ALA A 84 2.91 -2.92 -8.78
N LEU A 85 2.98 -2.25 -7.64
CA LEU A 85 3.22 -2.83 -6.33
C LEU A 85 1.95 -2.65 -5.50
N ASP A 86 1.62 -3.67 -4.73
CA ASP A 86 0.53 -3.65 -3.75
C ASP A 86 0.98 -4.39 -2.49
N GLU A 87 0.07 -4.65 -1.56
CA GLU A 87 0.38 -5.30 -0.29
C GLU A 87 1.13 -6.64 -0.40
N GLY A 88 1.87 -6.94 0.65
CA GLY A 88 2.49 -8.23 0.91
C GLY A 88 1.90 -8.86 2.18
N GLN A 89 2.69 -9.68 2.86
CA GLN A 89 2.35 -10.15 4.20
C GLN A 89 3.53 -9.96 5.15
N THR A 90 3.21 -9.75 6.42
CA THR A 90 4.21 -9.69 7.47
C THR A 90 4.85 -11.07 7.67
N THR A 91 6.13 -11.07 8.04
CA THR A 91 6.83 -12.30 8.45
C THR A 91 7.44 -12.08 9.84
N PRO A 92 7.56 -13.14 10.66
CA PRO A 92 8.07 -13.02 12.02
C PRO A 92 9.61 -12.97 12.13
N GLY A 93 10.35 -13.00 11.02
CA GLY A 93 11.82 -13.10 11.02
C GLY A 93 12.48 -12.20 9.99
N ASP A 94 13.74 -12.47 9.67
CA ASP A 94 14.60 -11.58 8.87
C ASP A 94 14.38 -11.73 7.35
N THR A 95 13.22 -12.23 6.94
CA THR A 95 12.88 -12.47 5.53
C THR A 95 11.71 -11.60 5.10
N ILE A 96 11.74 -11.08 3.89
CA ILE A 96 10.59 -10.36 3.32
C ILE A 96 9.90 -11.30 2.33
N LEU A 97 8.60 -11.50 2.50
CA LEU A 97 7.78 -12.20 1.52
C LEU A 97 7.44 -11.25 0.37
N ALA A 98 7.85 -11.60 -0.84
CA ALA A 98 7.45 -10.92 -2.06
C ALA A 98 6.54 -11.85 -2.87
N SER A 99 5.26 -11.48 -3.03
CA SER A 99 4.36 -12.18 -3.93
C SER A 99 4.81 -11.93 -5.37
N PHE A 100 4.95 -13.01 -6.14
CA PHE A 100 5.41 -12.94 -7.52
C PHE A 100 4.32 -13.39 -8.46
N VAL A 101 3.94 -12.49 -9.36
CA VAL A 101 3.04 -12.79 -10.48
C VAL A 101 3.72 -12.29 -11.75
N ASP A 102 4.24 -13.23 -12.53
CA ASP A 102 4.72 -12.98 -13.90
C ASP A 102 3.79 -13.72 -14.88
N LYS A 103 3.48 -13.06 -16.00
CA LYS A 103 2.57 -13.51 -17.07
C LYS A 103 1.13 -13.73 -16.61
N ARG A 104 0.28 -12.70 -16.76
CA ARG A 104 -1.14 -12.94 -17.10
C ARG A 104 -1.24 -13.21 -18.60
N ALA A 105 -2.09 -14.15 -18.99
CA ALA A 105 -2.51 -14.27 -20.38
C ALA A 105 -3.20 -12.94 -20.75
N TRP A 106 -2.56 -12.19 -21.64
CA TRP A 106 -3.18 -11.09 -22.36
C TRP A 106 -4.32 -11.63 -23.24
#